data_AF-A0A0A1HUY3-F1
#
_entry.id   AF-A0A0A1HUY3-F1
#
_cell.length_a   1.000
_cell.length_b   1.000
_cell.length_c   1.000
_cell.angle_alpha   90.00
_cell.angle_beta   90.00
_cell.angle_gamma   90.00
#
_symmetry.space_group_name_H-M   'P 1'
#
loop_
_entity.id
_entity.type
_entity.pdbx_description
1 polymer ?
#
loop_
_entity_poly.entity_id
_entity_poly.type
_entity_poly.pdbx_seq_one_letter_code
_entity_poly.pdbx_strand_id
1 'polypeptide(L)'
;MSLDSYHLSPELVPLLSAPDATSGIRTFRTRTYVELEDGATVLLGRDAEQNYRARSSTELIASGPRLEQVEGSLLWRRVAQPVETDTSDSPQTITLHSLSDDEPSEGPAPKRQRTTSPPQNEPAVQGPAVFRRDWAFKPTLTRPHFITVNDIHYKVMSRMEDREFPISYIQPPSHPAYDFDLLEAILRHTPDEQPRAVIRVPPDNHWEIDARLPFEKPLTAYVRDVFPEVTTVTLENIARKQFELANSSTYADAAGLTALRQIFHSWEQATPSLHPQWSDPLLMLSILPTSSGVTSTSRAIELPFPSTTGTLDRLDFDPMRFRRQWDFFLSTYSTVDFKRFMAGLLTRNGYTVMEPNNFNSFPALVFRRTGHDYLFFMSLHRTRIPKLSLPTHTNPNTTGMNLETQVGDAAAQAVRDAHAANKIIWLKGGSQILPGYADTVFIIRDDNARL
;
A
#
# COMPACT_ATOMS: atom_id res chain seq x y z
N MET A 1 0.14 -34.62 0.29
CA MET A 1 -0.44 -33.48 -0.44
C MET A 1 -0.29 -33.71 -1.94
N SER A 2 -1.36 -33.49 -2.73
CA SER A 2 -1.29 -33.56 -4.20
C SER A 2 -0.61 -32.32 -4.78
N LEU A 3 -0.04 -32.43 -5.98
CA LEU A 3 0.60 -31.32 -6.72
C LEU A 3 -0.37 -30.54 -7.61
N ASP A 4 -1.58 -31.07 -7.84
CA ASP A 4 -2.54 -30.55 -8.83
C ASP A 4 -2.87 -29.06 -8.66
N SER A 5 -2.89 -28.55 -7.42
CA SER A 5 -3.17 -27.15 -7.11
C SER A 5 -2.00 -26.19 -7.36
N TYR A 6 -0.82 -26.72 -7.69
CA TYR A 6 0.42 -25.96 -7.90
C TYR A 6 0.87 -25.95 -9.37
N HIS A 7 0.15 -26.65 -10.24
CA HIS A 7 0.46 -26.73 -11.66
C HIS A 7 0.23 -25.37 -12.32
N LEU A 8 1.24 -24.91 -13.03
CA LEU A 8 1.15 -23.76 -13.92
C LEU A 8 0.32 -24.16 -15.14
N SER A 9 -0.59 -23.29 -15.57
CA SER A 9 -1.37 -23.51 -16.78
C SER A 9 -0.44 -23.76 -17.98
N PRO A 10 -0.67 -24.81 -18.82
CA PRO A 10 0.15 -25.12 -19.98
C PRO A 10 0.33 -23.95 -20.96
N GLU A 11 -0.66 -23.05 -21.05
CA GLU A 11 -0.62 -21.85 -21.89
C GLU A 11 0.46 -20.84 -21.46
N LEU A 12 0.90 -20.89 -20.20
CA LEU A 12 1.90 -19.99 -19.64
C LEU A 12 3.33 -20.57 -19.70
N VAL A 13 3.48 -21.86 -19.96
CA VAL A 13 4.78 -22.55 -20.03
C VAL A 13 5.69 -22.00 -21.16
N PRO A 14 5.17 -21.63 -22.35
CA PRO A 14 5.99 -21.00 -23.41
C PRO A 14 6.53 -19.61 -23.05
N LEU A 15 5.96 -18.95 -22.04
CA LEU A 15 6.39 -17.60 -21.60
C LEU A 15 7.59 -17.64 -20.65
N LEU A 16 7.95 -18.81 -20.14
CA LEU A 16 9.08 -18.98 -19.23
C LEU A 16 10.41 -18.94 -19.98
N SER A 17 11.49 -18.53 -19.29
CA SER A 17 12.85 -18.63 -19.84
C SER A 17 13.21 -20.07 -20.21
N ALA A 18 14.26 -20.22 -21.02
CA ALA A 18 14.93 -21.52 -21.16
C ALA A 18 15.36 -22.04 -19.76
N PRO A 19 15.31 -23.36 -19.52
CA PRO A 19 15.74 -23.93 -18.25
C PRO A 19 17.23 -23.71 -18.05
N ASP A 20 17.63 -23.36 -16.83
CA ASP A 20 19.02 -23.30 -16.43
C ASP A 20 19.71 -24.65 -16.67
N ALA A 21 20.89 -24.63 -17.29
CA ALA A 21 21.57 -25.85 -17.75
C ALA A 21 22.08 -26.76 -16.63
N THR A 22 22.05 -26.30 -15.38
CA THR A 22 22.53 -27.08 -14.22
C THR A 22 21.37 -27.47 -13.31
N SER A 23 20.42 -26.57 -13.06
CA SER A 23 19.35 -26.76 -12.08
C SER A 23 17.98 -27.03 -12.71
N GLY A 24 17.81 -26.81 -14.02
CA GLY A 24 16.51 -26.90 -14.69
C GLY A 24 15.52 -25.79 -14.33
N ILE A 25 15.94 -24.82 -13.51
CA ILE A 25 15.08 -23.72 -13.06
C ILE A 25 14.81 -22.77 -14.23
N ARG A 26 13.54 -22.46 -14.43
CA ARG A 26 13.03 -21.46 -15.38
C ARG A 26 12.59 -20.22 -14.61
N THR A 27 12.64 -19.07 -15.26
CA THR A 27 12.23 -17.79 -14.66
C THR A 27 11.19 -17.09 -15.51
N PHE A 28 10.27 -16.40 -14.84
CA PHE A 28 9.37 -15.45 -15.47
C PHE A 28 9.10 -14.30 -14.50
N ARG A 29 9.48 -13.08 -14.91
CA ARG A 29 9.52 -11.91 -14.02
C ARG A 29 10.42 -12.18 -12.80
N THR A 30 9.87 -12.11 -11.59
CA THR A 30 10.59 -12.33 -10.32
C THR A 30 10.37 -13.74 -9.72
N ARG A 31 9.75 -14.65 -10.48
CA ARG A 31 9.34 -15.97 -10.02
C ARG A 31 10.14 -17.07 -10.70
N THR A 32 10.41 -18.13 -9.95
CA THR A 32 11.15 -19.33 -10.38
C THR A 32 10.22 -20.51 -10.53
N TYR A 33 10.40 -21.30 -11.59
CA TYR A 33 9.56 -22.44 -11.95
C TYR A 33 10.44 -23.64 -12.26
N VAL A 34 9.91 -24.84 -12.06
CA VAL A 34 10.59 -26.10 -12.43
C VAL A 34 9.63 -27.04 -13.11
N GLU A 35 10.17 -27.85 -14.02
CA GLU A 35 9.45 -28.94 -14.67
C GLU A 35 9.63 -30.21 -13.84
N LEU A 36 8.50 -30.85 -13.55
CA LEU A 36 8.44 -32.09 -12.80
C LEU A 36 8.61 -33.30 -13.72
N GLU A 37 9.01 -34.44 -13.16
CA GLU A 37 9.16 -35.70 -13.91
C GLU A 37 7.89 -36.21 -14.59
N ASP A 38 6.71 -35.77 -14.14
CA ASP A 38 5.40 -36.05 -14.74
C ASP A 38 5.01 -35.08 -15.88
N GLY A 39 5.88 -34.12 -16.21
CA GLY A 39 5.70 -33.13 -17.26
C GLY A 39 4.93 -31.88 -16.82
N ALA A 40 4.49 -31.78 -15.56
CA ALA A 40 3.88 -30.57 -15.04
C ALA A 40 4.93 -29.49 -14.71
N THR A 41 4.61 -28.22 -14.90
CA THR A 41 5.46 -27.11 -14.46
C THR A 41 4.87 -26.51 -13.19
N VAL A 42 5.68 -26.30 -12.16
CA VAL A 42 5.23 -25.72 -10.88
C VAL A 42 6.05 -24.50 -10.48
N LEU A 43 5.43 -23.59 -9.74
CA LEU A 43 6.14 -22.47 -9.14
C LEU A 43 6.99 -22.97 -7.97
N LEU A 44 8.28 -22.64 -7.99
CA LEU A 44 9.28 -23.03 -7.01
C LEU A 44 9.47 -21.92 -5.97
N GLY A 45 9.47 -22.27 -4.69
CA GLY A 45 9.88 -21.39 -3.60
C GLY A 45 10.64 -22.14 -2.51
N ARG A 46 10.95 -21.43 -1.42
CA ARG A 46 11.63 -22.01 -0.24
C ARG A 46 10.76 -21.92 1.01
N ASP A 47 10.86 -22.91 1.89
CA ASP A 47 10.29 -22.87 3.24
C ASP A 47 11.18 -22.10 4.23
N ALA A 48 10.73 -22.04 5.49
CA ALA A 48 11.47 -21.40 6.58
C ALA A 48 12.85 -22.04 6.81
N GLU A 49 12.98 -23.33 6.51
CA GLU A 49 14.21 -24.13 6.62
C GLU A 49 15.04 -24.12 5.32
N GLN A 50 14.72 -23.25 4.36
CA GLN A 50 15.40 -23.10 3.06
C GLN A 50 15.31 -24.29 2.10
N ASN A 51 14.41 -25.25 2.33
CA ASN A 51 14.16 -26.35 1.40
C ASN A 51 13.28 -25.91 0.24
N TYR A 52 13.55 -26.47 -0.94
CA TYR A 52 12.73 -26.22 -2.13
C TYR A 52 11.37 -26.91 -2.05
N ARG A 53 10.31 -26.13 -2.32
CA ARG A 53 8.92 -26.59 -2.31
C ARG A 53 8.14 -26.00 -3.46
N ALA A 54 7.08 -26.69 -3.86
CA ALA A 54 6.03 -26.08 -4.66
C ALA A 54 5.39 -24.92 -3.88
N ARG A 55 5.16 -23.81 -4.57
CA ARG A 55 4.66 -22.56 -3.97
C ARG A 55 3.43 -22.11 -4.73
N SER A 56 2.37 -21.70 -4.03
CA SER A 56 1.24 -21.04 -4.69
C SER A 56 1.57 -19.58 -5.02
N SER A 57 0.96 -19.06 -6.07
CA SER A 57 1.13 -17.67 -6.50
C SER A 57 0.75 -16.61 -5.45
N THR A 58 -0.04 -17.00 -4.45
CA THR A 58 -0.56 -16.18 -3.36
C THR A 58 0.18 -16.37 -2.03
N GLU A 59 1.13 -17.31 -1.96
CA GLU A 59 1.88 -17.63 -0.75
C GLU A 59 3.17 -16.81 -0.65
N LEU A 60 3.47 -16.28 0.54
CA LEU A 60 4.72 -15.56 0.80
C LEU A 60 5.90 -16.53 1.03
N ILE A 61 5.65 -17.61 1.77
CA ILE A 61 6.59 -18.71 2.09
C ILE A 61 6.04 -19.98 1.44
N ALA A 62 6.89 -20.78 0.78
CA ALA A 62 6.44 -21.96 0.08
C ALA A 62 6.03 -23.06 1.06
N SER A 63 4.76 -23.50 1.00
CA SER A 63 4.20 -24.50 1.91
C SER A 63 3.85 -25.83 1.23
N GLY A 64 3.93 -25.90 -0.10
CA GLY A 64 3.57 -27.08 -0.88
C GLY A 64 4.53 -28.27 -0.71
N PRO A 65 4.33 -29.34 -1.51
CA PRO A 65 5.20 -30.52 -1.47
C PRO A 65 6.67 -30.17 -1.66
N ARG A 66 7.55 -30.85 -0.91
CA ARG A 66 9.00 -30.71 -1.06
C ARG A 66 9.46 -31.27 -2.40
N LEU A 67 10.28 -30.49 -3.08
CA LEU A 67 10.83 -30.80 -4.38
C LEU A 67 12.34 -30.94 -4.28
N GLU A 68 12.89 -31.90 -5.01
CA GLU A 68 14.32 -32.05 -5.21
C GLU A 68 14.61 -32.25 -6.69
N GLN A 69 15.79 -31.78 -7.13
CA GLN A 69 16.25 -32.03 -8.48
C GLN A 69 16.60 -33.52 -8.61
N VAL A 70 16.17 -34.13 -9.72
CA VAL A 70 16.56 -35.50 -10.05
C VAL A 70 18.02 -35.49 -10.47
N GLU A 71 18.85 -36.28 -9.78
CA GLU A 71 20.29 -36.32 -10.02
C GLU A 71 20.60 -36.67 -11.49
N GLY A 72 21.42 -35.83 -12.14
CA GLY A 72 21.79 -35.97 -13.56
C GLY A 72 20.72 -35.51 -14.57
N SER A 73 19.63 -34.88 -14.11
CA SER A 73 18.54 -34.37 -14.96
C SER A 73 18.20 -32.91 -14.64
N LEU A 74 17.52 -32.22 -15.57
CA LEU A 74 16.91 -30.90 -15.34
C LEU A 74 15.51 -30.99 -14.70
N LEU A 75 14.99 -32.20 -14.54
CA LEU A 75 13.66 -32.45 -13.98
C LEU A 75 13.70 -32.50 -12.45
N TRP A 76 12.59 -32.12 -11.84
CA TRP A 76 12.39 -32.14 -10.40
C TRP A 76 11.37 -33.21 -10.01
N ARG A 77 11.52 -33.77 -8.83
CA ARG A 77 10.57 -34.75 -8.29
C ARG A 77 10.14 -34.39 -6.89
N ARG A 78 9.01 -34.94 -6.49
CA ARG A 78 8.51 -34.80 -5.13
C ARG A 78 9.26 -35.75 -4.20
N VAL A 79 9.68 -35.24 -3.05
CA VAL A 79 10.23 -36.06 -1.97
C VAL A 79 9.07 -36.71 -1.20
N ALA A 80 9.08 -38.05 -1.10
CA ALA A 80 8.16 -38.78 -0.24
C ALA A 80 8.55 -38.55 1.23
N GLN A 81 7.61 -38.11 2.07
CA GLN A 81 7.80 -38.12 3.52
C GLN A 81 7.60 -39.56 4.04
N PRO A 82 8.46 -40.08 4.94
CA PRO A 82 8.21 -41.34 5.61
C PRO A 82 6.92 -41.23 6.42
N VAL A 83 5.95 -42.11 6.15
CA VAL A 83 4.77 -42.29 7.00
C VAL A 83 5.21 -43.18 8.15
N GLU A 84 5.29 -42.63 9.37
CA GLU A 84 5.34 -43.47 10.57
C GLU A 84 4.07 -44.31 10.60
N THR A 85 4.26 -45.61 10.46
CA THR A 85 3.18 -46.59 10.42
C THR A 85 2.88 -47.01 11.84
N ASP A 86 1.65 -46.73 12.27
CA ASP A 86 1.02 -47.40 13.40
C ASP A 86 1.03 -48.91 13.17
N THR A 87 1.79 -49.64 13.98
CA THR A 87 1.54 -51.05 14.25
C THR A 87 1.49 -51.27 15.75
N SER A 88 0.26 -51.42 16.22
CA SER A 88 -0.07 -52.03 17.51
C SER A 88 0.15 -53.54 17.38
N ASP A 89 1.07 -54.10 18.18
CA ASP A 89 0.91 -55.46 18.71
C ASP A 89 1.61 -55.59 20.07
N SER A 90 0.90 -56.22 21.01
CA SER A 90 1.21 -56.40 22.45
C SER A 90 2.37 -57.39 22.70
N PRO A 91 2.91 -57.64 23.94
CA PRO A 91 2.27 -57.48 25.25
C PRO A 91 3.13 -56.98 26.43
N GLN A 92 2.41 -56.79 27.53
CA GLN A 92 2.83 -56.48 28.90
C GLN A 92 3.96 -57.37 29.43
N THR A 93 4.89 -56.78 30.21
CA THR A 93 5.58 -57.51 31.28
C THR A 93 5.80 -56.59 32.48
N ILE A 94 5.15 -56.97 33.58
CA ILE A 94 5.32 -56.46 34.94
C ILE A 94 6.70 -56.91 35.45
N THR A 95 7.49 -56.01 36.06
CA THR A 95 8.42 -56.42 37.12
C THR A 95 8.54 -55.34 38.20
N LEU A 96 8.13 -55.70 39.41
CA LEU A 96 8.31 -55.00 40.68
C LEU A 96 9.58 -55.56 41.35
N HIS A 97 10.51 -54.70 41.79
CA HIS A 97 11.49 -54.88 42.89
C HIS A 97 12.07 -53.47 43.18
N SER A 98 11.85 -52.75 44.30
CA SER A 98 12.05 -52.98 45.75
C SER A 98 13.48 -52.70 46.27
N LEU A 99 13.58 -51.59 47.03
CA LEU A 99 14.38 -51.28 48.24
C LEU A 99 15.92 -51.25 48.21
N SER A 100 16.52 -50.11 48.61
CA SER A 100 16.93 -49.76 50.00
C SER A 100 17.70 -48.41 49.99
N ASP A 101 17.25 -47.42 50.75
CA ASP A 101 17.72 -46.99 52.09
C ASP A 101 19.03 -46.16 52.06
N ASP A 102 18.90 -44.87 52.35
CA ASP A 102 19.42 -44.26 53.59
C ASP A 102 19.05 -42.76 53.65
N GLU A 103 18.17 -42.43 54.59
CA GLU A 103 18.03 -41.12 55.26
C GLU A 103 18.61 -41.31 56.69
N PRO A 104 18.72 -40.31 57.60
CA PRO A 104 18.46 -38.87 57.47
C PRO A 104 19.50 -37.98 58.22
N SER A 105 19.36 -36.64 58.15
CA SER A 105 19.37 -35.79 59.36
C SER A 105 18.92 -34.35 59.09
N GLU A 106 17.79 -34.04 59.73
CA GLU A 106 17.44 -32.82 60.47
C GLU A 106 17.64 -31.42 59.86
N GLY A 107 16.53 -30.67 59.78
CA GLY A 107 16.44 -29.23 59.48
C GLY A 107 16.92 -28.32 60.64
N PRO A 108 16.42 -27.09 60.83
CA PRO A 108 15.30 -26.39 60.17
C PRO A 108 15.64 -24.97 59.67
N ALA A 109 14.70 -24.36 58.93
CA ALA A 109 14.70 -22.95 58.57
C ALA A 109 14.54 -22.01 59.79
N PRO A 110 14.87 -20.71 59.64
CA PRO A 110 13.90 -19.70 60.07
C PRO A 110 13.72 -18.53 59.09
N LYS A 111 12.47 -18.03 59.05
CA LYS A 111 12.01 -16.80 58.42
C LYS A 111 12.54 -15.54 59.12
N ARG A 112 12.84 -14.47 58.37
CA ARG A 112 12.61 -13.08 58.81
C ARG A 112 12.37 -12.09 57.64
N GLN A 113 11.26 -11.37 57.75
CA GLN A 113 10.84 -10.11 57.09
C GLN A 113 11.84 -8.95 57.38
N ARG A 114 11.96 -7.77 56.73
CA ARG A 114 11.27 -6.97 55.68
C ARG A 114 12.07 -5.64 55.50
N THR A 115 11.93 -4.93 54.36
CA THR A 115 12.16 -3.48 54.01
C THR A 115 13.15 -3.26 52.85
N THR A 116 12.72 -3.01 51.60
CA THR A 116 12.26 -1.76 50.90
C THR A 116 13.33 -0.71 50.57
N SER A 117 13.80 -0.67 49.32
CA SER A 117 13.87 0.51 48.41
C SER A 117 14.26 0.09 46.97
N PRO A 118 13.94 0.87 45.92
CA PRO A 118 13.47 0.39 44.61
C PRO A 118 14.57 0.23 43.54
N PRO A 119 14.35 -0.59 42.49
CA PRO A 119 15.21 -0.59 41.31
C PRO A 119 14.89 0.61 40.40
N GLN A 120 15.94 1.32 39.98
CA GLN A 120 15.91 2.33 38.94
C GLN A 120 15.50 1.71 37.59
N ASN A 121 14.63 2.44 36.90
CA ASN A 121 14.09 2.13 35.58
C ASN A 121 15.17 1.84 34.54
N GLU A 122 15.25 0.60 34.08
CA GLU A 122 15.67 0.26 32.72
C GLU A 122 14.48 0.48 31.78
N PRO A 123 14.69 0.91 30.53
CA PRO A 123 13.60 1.15 29.59
C PRO A 123 12.94 -0.20 29.28
N ALA A 124 11.65 -0.30 29.63
CA ALA A 124 10.83 -1.44 29.26
C ALA A 124 10.81 -1.55 27.73
N VAL A 125 11.53 -2.54 27.21
CA VAL A 125 11.29 -3.10 25.89
C VAL A 125 9.82 -3.51 25.87
N GLN A 126 9.00 -2.76 25.15
CA GLN A 126 7.61 -3.12 24.92
C GLN A 126 7.60 -4.49 24.24
N GLY A 127 7.13 -5.51 24.96
CA GLY A 127 6.87 -6.83 24.38
C GLY A 127 5.85 -6.73 23.23
N PRO A 128 5.74 -7.77 22.39
CA PRO A 128 4.82 -7.77 21.26
C PRO A 128 3.40 -7.48 21.74
N ALA A 129 2.64 -6.69 20.96
CA ALA A 129 1.27 -6.30 21.26
C ALA A 129 0.39 -7.56 21.48
N VAL A 130 0.12 -7.88 22.74
CA VAL A 130 -0.68 -9.06 23.11
C VAL A 130 -2.13 -8.76 22.79
N PHE A 131 -2.70 -9.50 21.84
CA PHE A 131 -4.12 -9.41 21.50
C PHE A 131 -4.99 -9.63 22.76
N ARG A 132 -5.88 -8.69 23.05
CA ARG A 132 -6.77 -8.77 24.22
C ARG A 132 -7.97 -9.67 23.91
N ARG A 133 -8.22 -10.66 24.79
CA ARG A 133 -9.30 -11.66 24.64
C ARG A 133 -10.70 -11.12 24.98
N ASP A 134 -10.82 -9.85 25.37
CA ASP A 134 -12.07 -9.20 25.75
C ASP A 134 -12.99 -8.87 24.56
N TRP A 135 -12.56 -9.17 23.33
CA TRP A 135 -13.38 -9.01 22.11
C TRP A 135 -14.32 -10.20 21.85
N ALA A 136 -14.34 -11.17 22.76
CA ALA A 136 -15.22 -12.32 22.69
C ALA A 136 -16.67 -11.87 22.53
N PHE A 137 -17.33 -12.42 21.51
CA PHE A 137 -18.74 -12.19 21.24
C PHE A 137 -19.55 -13.44 21.63
N LYS A 138 -20.76 -13.25 22.16
CA LYS A 138 -21.73 -14.33 22.32
C LYS A 138 -22.59 -14.41 21.07
N PRO A 139 -22.55 -15.50 20.28
CA PRO A 139 -23.36 -15.62 19.06
C PRO A 139 -24.85 -15.50 19.39
N THR A 140 -25.50 -14.43 18.94
CA THR A 140 -26.96 -14.36 18.88
C THR A 140 -27.43 -15.05 17.60
N LEU A 141 -28.56 -15.76 17.64
CA LEU A 141 -29.12 -16.58 16.53
C LEU A 141 -29.37 -15.80 15.22
N THR A 142 -29.26 -14.47 15.23
CA THR A 142 -29.44 -13.58 14.07
C THR A 142 -28.08 -13.00 13.68
N ARG A 143 -27.47 -13.60 12.65
CA ARG A 143 -26.18 -13.28 11.99
C ARG A 143 -25.51 -11.96 12.45
N PRO A 144 -24.32 -12.07 13.04
CA PRO A 144 -23.13 -11.67 12.28
C PRO A 144 -22.30 -12.88 11.86
N HIS A 145 -21.59 -12.77 10.74
CA HIS A 145 -20.53 -13.72 10.37
C HIS A 145 -19.45 -13.65 11.45
N PHE A 146 -19.25 -14.75 12.16
CA PHE A 146 -18.22 -14.87 13.20
C PHE A 146 -17.20 -15.93 12.79
N ILE A 147 -16.00 -15.80 13.35
CA ILE A 147 -14.98 -16.85 13.30
C ILE A 147 -14.71 -17.36 14.70
N THR A 148 -14.24 -18.60 14.80
CA THR A 148 -13.85 -19.21 16.08
C THR A 148 -12.34 -19.39 16.09
N VAL A 149 -11.69 -18.85 17.12
CA VAL A 149 -10.25 -19.02 17.39
C VAL A 149 -10.12 -19.46 18.84
N ASN A 150 -9.55 -20.64 19.09
CA ASN A 150 -9.39 -21.21 20.43
C ASN A 150 -10.70 -21.19 21.26
N ASP A 151 -11.79 -21.68 20.68
CA ASP A 151 -13.15 -21.70 21.26
C ASP A 151 -13.77 -20.34 21.61
N ILE A 152 -13.16 -19.24 21.16
CA ILE A 152 -13.68 -17.89 21.32
C ILE A 152 -14.22 -17.39 19.98
N HIS A 153 -15.45 -16.88 20.00
CA HIS A 153 -16.07 -16.28 18.82
C HIS A 153 -15.73 -14.80 18.70
N TYR A 154 -15.30 -14.40 17.50
CA TYR A 154 -15.00 -13.01 17.18
C TYR A 154 -15.90 -12.54 16.03
N LYS A 155 -16.39 -11.30 16.13
CA LYS A 155 -17.15 -10.66 15.06
C LYS A 155 -16.22 -10.35 13.90
N VAL A 156 -16.55 -10.84 12.71
CA VAL A 156 -15.84 -10.49 11.47
C VAL A 156 -16.40 -9.16 10.95
N MET A 157 -15.53 -8.32 10.42
CA MET A 157 -15.95 -7.09 9.73
C MET A 157 -16.89 -7.45 8.56
N SER A 158 -17.94 -6.65 8.37
CA SER A 158 -18.84 -6.82 7.22
C SER A 158 -18.07 -6.66 5.92
N ARG A 159 -18.40 -7.49 4.93
CA ARG A 159 -17.77 -7.49 3.61
C ARG A 159 -18.75 -6.96 2.59
N MET A 160 -18.33 -6.03 1.74
CA MET A 160 -19.18 -5.50 0.67
C MET A 160 -19.28 -6.48 -0.51
N GLU A 161 -18.27 -7.34 -0.72
CA GLU A 161 -18.23 -8.37 -1.77
C GLU A 161 -18.05 -9.79 -1.19
N ASP A 162 -18.85 -10.77 -1.64
CA ASP A 162 -18.76 -12.20 -1.28
C ASP A 162 -17.55 -12.94 -1.87
N ARG A 163 -16.47 -12.23 -2.24
CA ARG A 163 -15.24 -12.89 -2.73
C ARG A 163 -14.65 -13.79 -1.63
N GLU A 164 -13.62 -14.58 -1.88
CA GLU A 164 -12.86 -15.25 -0.82
C GLU A 164 -11.48 -14.58 -0.77
N PHE A 165 -11.14 -13.93 0.35
CA PHE A 165 -9.82 -13.34 0.55
C PHE A 165 -9.07 -14.17 1.60
N PRO A 166 -7.76 -14.38 1.44
CA PRO A 166 -6.98 -15.17 2.39
C PRO A 166 -6.89 -14.52 3.79
N ILE A 167 -7.16 -13.22 3.89
CA ILE A 167 -7.13 -12.44 5.13
C ILE A 167 -8.55 -11.95 5.45
N SER A 168 -9.04 -12.30 6.64
CA SER A 168 -10.24 -11.73 7.26
C SER A 168 -9.85 -10.70 8.33
N TYR A 169 -10.78 -9.86 8.76
CA TYR A 169 -10.56 -8.96 9.89
C TYR A 169 -11.62 -9.17 10.96
N ILE A 170 -11.19 -9.18 12.22
CA ILE A 170 -12.07 -9.12 13.38
C ILE A 170 -12.04 -7.72 13.99
N GLN A 171 -13.14 -7.36 14.63
CA GLN A 171 -13.30 -6.06 15.27
C GLN A 171 -13.84 -6.20 16.71
N PRO A 172 -13.46 -5.30 17.63
CA PRO A 172 -14.03 -5.23 18.95
C PRO A 172 -15.53 -4.89 18.89
N PRO A 173 -16.34 -5.39 19.84
CA PRO A 173 -17.77 -5.05 19.92
C PRO A 173 -18.06 -3.55 20.12
N SER A 174 -17.13 -2.81 20.73
CA SER A 174 -17.24 -1.36 20.95
C SER A 174 -17.21 -0.54 19.66
N HIS A 175 -16.63 -1.09 18.58
CA HIS A 175 -16.47 -0.40 17.30
C HIS A 175 -17.20 -1.19 16.20
N PRO A 176 -18.52 -0.94 16.01
CA PRO A 176 -19.32 -1.71 15.06
C PRO A 176 -18.98 -1.43 13.59
N ALA A 177 -18.44 -0.24 13.28
CA ALA A 177 -17.96 0.19 11.98
C ALA A 177 -16.82 1.19 12.15
N TYR A 178 -15.98 1.36 11.14
CA TYR A 178 -14.86 2.30 11.15
C TYR A 178 -15.00 3.25 9.97
N ASP A 179 -15.32 4.51 10.23
CA ASP A 179 -15.05 5.56 9.24
C ASP A 179 -13.58 6.00 9.32
N PHE A 180 -13.19 6.93 8.45
CA PHE A 180 -11.82 7.44 8.42
C PHE A 180 -11.41 8.09 9.74
N ASP A 181 -12.25 8.95 10.32
CA ASP A 181 -11.92 9.73 11.51
C ASP A 181 -11.76 8.85 12.74
N LEU A 182 -12.66 7.86 12.91
CA LEU A 182 -12.58 6.89 13.98
C LEU A 182 -11.34 6.00 13.84
N LEU A 183 -11.05 5.49 12.64
CA LEU A 183 -9.85 4.68 12.42
C LEU A 183 -8.58 5.50 12.68
N GLU A 184 -8.49 6.71 12.16
CA GLU A 184 -7.36 7.61 12.36
C GLU A 184 -7.13 7.94 13.85
N ALA A 185 -8.21 8.17 14.61
CA ALA A 185 -8.15 8.39 16.06
C ALA A 185 -7.69 7.15 16.82
N ILE A 186 -8.21 5.97 16.48
CA ILE A 186 -7.80 4.68 17.07
C ILE A 186 -6.33 4.43 16.81
N LEU A 187 -5.87 4.55 15.57
CA LEU A 187 -4.45 4.36 15.21
C LEU A 187 -3.52 5.35 15.94
N ARG A 188 -4.02 6.52 16.33
CA ARG A 188 -3.23 7.54 17.04
C ARG A 188 -3.21 7.35 18.55
N HIS A 189 -4.32 6.93 19.15
CA HIS A 189 -4.52 6.99 20.60
C HIS A 189 -4.70 5.62 21.26
N THR A 190 -5.32 4.67 20.55
CA THR A 190 -5.64 3.33 21.05
C THR A 190 -5.35 2.27 19.99
N PRO A 191 -4.11 2.16 19.46
CA PRO A 191 -3.81 1.34 18.28
C PRO A 191 -4.11 -0.15 18.47
N ASP A 192 -4.18 -0.65 19.71
CA ASP A 192 -4.59 -2.02 20.01
C ASP A 192 -6.07 -2.30 19.70
N GLU A 193 -6.92 -1.28 19.57
CA GLU A 193 -8.36 -1.37 19.24
C GLU A 193 -8.65 -1.35 17.73
N GLN A 194 -7.61 -1.24 16.90
CA GLN A 194 -7.77 -1.33 15.44
C GLN A 194 -8.21 -2.74 15.02
N PRO A 195 -8.88 -2.91 13.86
CA PRO A 195 -9.22 -4.23 13.35
C PRO A 195 -8.01 -5.16 13.31
N ARG A 196 -8.20 -6.45 13.60
CA ARG A 196 -7.11 -7.43 13.61
C ARG A 196 -7.24 -8.38 12.44
N ALA A 197 -6.15 -8.54 11.69
CA ALA A 197 -6.09 -9.52 10.61
C ALA A 197 -6.14 -10.94 11.19
N VAL A 198 -6.84 -11.82 10.48
CA VAL A 198 -6.95 -13.23 10.80
C VAL A 198 -6.73 -14.03 9.53
N ILE A 199 -5.90 -15.05 9.62
CA ILE A 199 -5.50 -15.92 8.51
C ILE A 199 -5.94 -17.36 8.78
N ARG A 200 -6.17 -18.12 7.71
CA ARG A 200 -6.28 -19.58 7.81
C ARG A 200 -4.90 -20.18 7.68
N VAL A 201 -4.50 -20.99 8.66
CA VAL A 201 -3.19 -21.64 8.67
C VAL A 201 -3.34 -23.09 8.21
N PRO A 202 -2.72 -23.49 7.08
CA PRO A 202 -2.64 -24.89 6.66
C PRO A 202 -1.81 -25.72 7.65
N PRO A 203 -1.97 -27.05 7.69
CA PRO A 203 -2.87 -27.86 6.85
C PRO A 203 -4.32 -27.91 7.36
N ASP A 204 -4.55 -27.68 8.66
CA ASP A 204 -5.85 -27.89 9.29
C ASP A 204 -6.85 -26.75 9.02
N ASN A 205 -6.42 -25.69 8.33
CA ASN A 205 -7.20 -24.51 7.98
C ASN A 205 -7.89 -23.85 9.19
N HIS A 206 -7.26 -23.95 10.36
CA HIS A 206 -7.71 -23.27 11.57
C HIS A 206 -7.41 -21.77 11.46
N TRP A 207 -8.24 -20.97 12.13
CA TRP A 207 -8.08 -19.52 12.15
C TRP A 207 -7.05 -19.11 13.19
N GLU A 208 -6.12 -18.24 12.79
CA GLU A 208 -5.15 -17.60 13.69
C GLU A 208 -5.20 -16.09 13.54
N ILE A 209 -5.19 -15.37 14.67
CA ILE A 209 -5.14 -13.92 14.70
C ILE A 209 -3.68 -13.49 14.51
N ASP A 210 -3.41 -12.66 13.50
CA ASP A 210 -2.07 -12.13 13.27
C ASP A 210 -1.64 -11.32 14.50
N ALA A 211 -0.49 -11.69 15.07
CA ALA A 211 0.09 -11.02 16.23
C ALA A 211 0.45 -9.55 15.91
N ARG A 212 0.77 -9.24 14.65
CA ARG A 212 1.10 -7.89 14.23
C ARG A 212 -0.14 -7.04 14.03
N LEU A 213 -0.04 -5.77 14.39
CA LEU A 213 -1.06 -4.78 14.10
C LEU A 213 -1.08 -4.52 12.58
N PRO A 214 -2.27 -4.43 11.96
CA PRO A 214 -2.38 -4.10 10.54
C PRO A 214 -1.73 -2.78 10.13
N PHE A 215 -1.80 -1.75 11.00
CA PHE A 215 -1.21 -0.45 10.80
C PHE A 215 -0.39 -0.04 12.03
N GLU A 216 0.82 0.43 11.80
CA GLU A 216 1.78 0.81 12.85
C GLU A 216 1.66 2.29 13.24
N LYS A 217 0.98 3.08 12.42
CA LYS A 217 0.78 4.52 12.60
C LYS A 217 -0.53 4.96 11.92
N PRO A 218 -1.02 6.19 12.19
CA PRO A 218 -2.19 6.73 11.51
C PRO A 218 -2.03 6.78 9.98
N LEU A 219 -3.13 6.67 9.23
CA LEU A 219 -3.11 6.65 7.76
C LEU A 219 -2.48 7.92 7.21
N THR A 220 -2.79 9.08 7.80
CA THR A 220 -2.19 10.36 7.42
C THR A 220 -0.67 10.39 7.61
N ALA A 221 -0.13 9.61 8.55
CA ALA A 221 1.31 9.53 8.77
C ALA A 221 2.02 8.75 7.65
N TYR A 222 1.41 7.68 7.12
CA TYR A 222 1.95 7.00 5.93
C TYR A 222 2.04 7.93 4.72
N VAL A 223 1.02 8.77 4.49
CA VAL A 223 1.03 9.76 3.40
C VAL A 223 2.14 10.79 3.60
N ARG A 224 2.31 11.29 4.84
CA ARG A 224 3.32 12.30 5.18
C ARG A 224 4.74 11.86 4.85
N ASP A 225 5.05 10.59 5.06
CA ASP A 225 6.39 10.06 4.80
C ASP A 225 6.76 10.09 3.31
N VAL A 226 5.76 10.00 2.44
CA VAL A 226 5.94 10.00 0.99
C VAL A 226 5.85 11.42 0.40
N PHE A 227 5.02 12.29 0.99
CA PHE A 227 4.77 13.65 0.50
C PHE A 227 5.08 14.71 1.57
N PRO A 228 6.36 14.87 1.96
CA PRO A 228 6.73 15.67 3.12
C PRO A 228 6.51 17.17 2.93
N GLU A 229 6.40 17.66 1.68
CA GLU A 229 6.25 19.09 1.35
C GLU A 229 4.79 19.55 1.25
N VAL A 230 3.84 18.63 1.39
CA VAL A 230 2.40 18.89 1.32
C VAL A 230 1.86 19.46 2.64
N THR A 231 0.85 20.34 2.58
CA THR A 231 0.21 20.91 3.78
C THR A 231 -0.47 19.84 4.62
N THR A 232 -0.63 20.08 5.93
CA THR A 232 -1.30 19.13 6.83
C THR A 232 -2.72 18.81 6.39
N VAL A 233 -3.48 19.81 5.92
CA VAL A 233 -4.86 19.64 5.44
C VAL A 233 -4.89 18.73 4.20
N THR A 234 -4.02 18.98 3.23
CA THR A 234 -3.94 18.12 2.04
C THR A 234 -3.50 16.70 2.39
N LEU A 235 -2.57 16.49 3.32
CA LEU A 235 -2.17 15.15 3.77
C LEU A 235 -3.36 14.35 4.32
N GLU A 236 -4.21 14.99 5.12
CA GLU A 236 -5.43 14.37 5.66
C GLU A 236 -6.43 14.06 4.54
N ASN A 237 -6.66 15.01 3.63
CA ASN A 237 -7.56 14.80 2.48
C ASN A 237 -7.07 13.67 1.57
N ILE A 238 -5.75 13.53 1.38
CA ILE A 238 -5.17 12.40 0.63
C ILE A 238 -5.48 11.08 1.34
N ALA A 239 -5.20 10.98 2.65
CA ALA A 239 -5.43 9.77 3.41
C ALA A 239 -6.92 9.37 3.43
N ARG A 240 -7.81 10.34 3.61
CA ARG A 240 -9.26 10.14 3.56
C ARG A 240 -9.72 9.66 2.18
N LYS A 241 -9.27 10.31 1.11
CA LYS A 241 -9.65 9.90 -0.25
C LYS A 241 -9.13 8.51 -0.59
N GLN A 242 -7.91 8.19 -0.18
CA GLN A 242 -7.32 6.88 -0.35
C GLN A 242 -8.10 5.80 0.42
N PHE A 243 -8.50 6.10 1.66
CA PHE A 243 -9.37 5.23 2.46
C PHE A 243 -10.71 4.97 1.75
N GLU A 244 -11.37 6.02 1.26
CA GLU A 244 -12.64 5.87 0.54
C GLU A 244 -12.51 5.03 -0.73
N LEU A 245 -11.44 5.26 -1.52
CA LEU A 245 -11.20 4.54 -2.75
C LEU A 245 -10.86 3.06 -2.52
N ALA A 246 -10.04 2.76 -1.51
CA ALA A 246 -9.68 1.40 -1.16
C ALA A 246 -10.88 0.59 -0.66
N ASN A 247 -11.77 1.22 0.12
CA ASN A 247 -12.96 0.57 0.69
C ASN A 247 -14.21 0.68 -0.21
N SER A 248 -14.15 1.48 -1.28
CA SER A 248 -15.32 1.85 -2.11
C SER A 248 -16.50 2.41 -1.30
N SER A 249 -16.22 3.02 -0.15
CA SER A 249 -17.20 3.46 0.86
C SER A 249 -16.54 4.42 1.86
N THR A 250 -17.34 5.18 2.60
CA THR A 250 -16.89 5.98 3.76
C THR A 250 -16.59 5.13 5.00
N TYR A 251 -16.86 3.83 4.95
CA TYR A 251 -16.60 2.88 6.02
C TYR A 251 -15.61 1.80 5.58
N ALA A 252 -14.78 1.34 6.52
CA ALA A 252 -13.78 0.32 6.28
C ALA A 252 -14.42 -1.06 6.12
N ASP A 253 -13.86 -1.85 5.22
CA ASP A 253 -14.11 -3.29 5.14
C ASP A 253 -12.79 -4.08 5.06
N ALA A 254 -12.88 -5.41 5.16
CA ALA A 254 -11.70 -6.27 5.14
C ALA A 254 -10.85 -6.12 3.86
N ALA A 255 -11.50 -5.86 2.72
CA ALA A 255 -10.84 -5.73 1.43
C ALA A 255 -10.05 -4.43 1.35
N GLY A 256 -10.68 -3.31 1.72
CA GLY A 256 -10.06 -2.00 1.68
C GLY A 256 -8.95 -1.86 2.71
N LEU A 257 -9.08 -2.43 3.92
CA LEU A 257 -7.96 -2.48 4.87
C LEU A 257 -6.76 -3.25 4.32
N THR A 258 -7.01 -4.37 3.63
CA THR A 258 -5.94 -5.14 2.96
C THR A 258 -5.30 -4.33 1.83
N ALA A 259 -6.10 -3.65 1.01
CA ALA A 259 -5.61 -2.79 -0.06
C ALA A 259 -4.75 -1.64 0.49
N LEU A 260 -5.17 -0.98 1.57
CA LEU A 260 -4.39 0.07 2.24
C LEU A 260 -3.03 -0.44 2.71
N ARG A 261 -2.99 -1.60 3.38
CA ARG A 261 -1.72 -2.24 3.79
C ARG A 261 -0.81 -2.51 2.60
N GLN A 262 -1.35 -3.02 1.50
CA GLN A 262 -0.59 -3.27 0.28
C GLN A 262 -0.04 -1.98 -0.33
N ILE A 263 -0.83 -0.90 -0.36
CA ILE A 263 -0.38 0.40 -0.85
C ILE A 263 0.77 0.93 0.01
N PHE A 264 0.64 0.93 1.34
CA PHE A 264 1.68 1.43 2.23
C PHE A 264 2.96 0.60 2.16
N HIS A 265 2.82 -0.72 2.10
CA HIS A 265 3.97 -1.60 1.88
C HIS A 265 4.63 -1.33 0.52
N SER A 266 3.85 -1.04 -0.52
CA SER A 266 4.42 -0.69 -1.84
C SER A 266 5.22 0.60 -1.82
N TRP A 267 4.75 1.62 -1.09
CA TRP A 267 5.48 2.87 -0.89
C TRP A 267 6.78 2.66 -0.12
N GLU A 268 6.75 1.90 0.96
CA GLU A 268 7.92 1.59 1.78
C GLU A 268 8.99 0.82 0.98
N GLN A 269 8.58 -0.17 0.18
CA GLN A 269 9.48 -1.01 -0.61
C GLN A 269 9.82 -0.42 -1.99
N ALA A 270 9.31 0.78 -2.31
CA ALA A 270 9.43 1.40 -3.63
C ALA A 270 9.01 0.45 -4.79
N THR A 271 7.99 -0.37 -4.56
CA THR A 271 7.47 -1.31 -5.57
C THR A 271 6.26 -0.72 -6.30
N PRO A 272 5.99 -1.15 -7.55
CA PRO A 272 4.80 -0.69 -8.28
C PRO A 272 3.50 -1.00 -7.53
N SER A 273 2.64 -0.01 -7.41
CA SER A 273 1.29 -0.18 -6.84
C SER A 273 0.40 -0.94 -7.81
N LEU A 274 -0.34 -1.94 -7.30
CA LEU A 274 -1.37 -2.65 -8.07
C LEU A 274 -2.56 -1.74 -8.42
N HIS A 275 -2.77 -0.69 -7.63
CA HIS A 275 -3.85 0.26 -7.79
C HIS A 275 -3.29 1.69 -7.82
N PRO A 276 -2.68 2.12 -8.95
CA PRO A 276 -2.13 3.46 -9.10
C PRO A 276 -3.11 4.56 -8.69
N GLN A 277 -4.37 4.43 -9.10
CA GLN A 277 -5.47 5.35 -8.81
C GLN A 277 -5.84 5.46 -7.32
N TRP A 278 -5.33 4.58 -6.45
CA TRP A 278 -5.50 4.65 -4.99
C TRP A 278 -4.20 5.09 -4.28
N SER A 279 -3.09 5.23 -5.02
CA SER A 279 -1.75 5.41 -4.45
C SER A 279 -1.04 6.68 -4.94
N ASP A 280 -1.43 7.25 -6.07
CA ASP A 280 -0.91 8.53 -6.52
C ASP A 280 -1.93 9.65 -6.24
N PRO A 281 -1.60 10.64 -5.38
CA PRO A 281 -2.50 11.76 -5.09
C PRO A 281 -2.98 12.52 -6.32
N LEU A 282 -2.19 12.63 -7.38
CA LEU A 282 -2.60 13.30 -8.61
C LEU A 282 -3.64 12.51 -9.40
N LEU A 283 -3.67 11.19 -9.27
CA LEU A 283 -4.71 10.33 -9.85
C LEU A 283 -6.00 10.35 -9.02
N MET A 284 -5.90 10.63 -7.72
CA MET A 284 -7.03 10.70 -6.77
C MET A 284 -7.80 12.03 -6.81
N LEU A 285 -7.22 13.08 -7.41
CA LEU A 285 -7.85 14.40 -7.52
C LEU A 285 -9.19 14.34 -8.26
N SER A 286 -10.20 15.00 -7.68
CA SER A 286 -11.45 15.33 -8.36
C SER A 286 -11.19 16.18 -9.61
N ILE A 287 -12.02 16.01 -10.63
CA ILE A 287 -11.96 16.83 -11.84
C ILE A 287 -12.76 18.10 -11.58
N LEU A 288 -12.08 19.26 -11.58
CA LEU A 288 -12.74 20.55 -11.42
C LEU A 288 -13.30 21.04 -12.76
N PRO A 289 -14.55 21.54 -12.79
CA PRO A 289 -15.19 21.99 -14.00
C PRO A 289 -14.64 23.34 -14.46
N THR A 290 -14.46 23.49 -15.78
CA THR A 290 -14.16 24.78 -16.39
C THR A 290 -15.45 25.58 -16.63
N SER A 291 -15.61 26.71 -15.94
CA SER A 291 -16.74 27.61 -16.12
C SER A 291 -16.50 28.60 -17.28
N SER A 292 -17.51 28.80 -18.12
CA SER A 292 -17.56 29.89 -19.09
C SER A 292 -18.02 31.18 -18.39
N GLY A 293 -17.30 32.27 -18.60
CA GLY A 293 -17.62 33.60 -18.10
C GLY A 293 -18.71 34.29 -18.95
N VAL A 294 -19.02 35.53 -18.58
CA VAL A 294 -20.06 36.36 -19.24
C VAL A 294 -19.80 36.57 -20.74
N THR A 295 -18.53 36.51 -21.17
CA THR A 295 -18.14 36.49 -22.58
C THR A 295 -17.67 35.10 -22.97
N SER A 296 -17.92 34.68 -24.23
CA SER A 296 -17.47 33.39 -24.78
C SER A 296 -15.94 33.19 -24.77
N THR A 297 -15.18 34.24 -24.48
CA THR A 297 -13.71 34.28 -24.44
C THR A 297 -13.13 34.19 -23.04
N SER A 298 -13.94 34.38 -22.00
CA SER A 298 -13.52 34.27 -20.61
C SER A 298 -13.85 32.88 -20.11
N ARG A 299 -12.86 32.07 -19.76
CA ARG A 299 -13.05 30.78 -19.07
C ARG A 299 -12.27 30.82 -17.78
N ALA A 300 -12.74 30.09 -16.79
CA ALA A 300 -12.03 29.99 -15.53
C ALA A 300 -12.42 28.77 -14.72
N ILE A 301 -11.55 28.42 -13.78
CA ILE A 301 -11.79 27.38 -12.78
C ILE A 301 -11.81 28.05 -11.41
N GLU A 302 -12.86 27.82 -10.63
CA GLU A 302 -12.88 28.23 -9.23
C GLU A 302 -11.94 27.33 -8.44
N LEU A 303 -11.06 27.92 -7.64
CA LEU A 303 -10.11 27.15 -6.83
C LEU A 303 -10.71 26.92 -5.44
N PRO A 304 -10.86 25.66 -4.99
CA PRO A 304 -11.24 25.36 -3.61
C PRO A 304 -10.30 26.05 -2.62
N PHE A 305 -10.79 26.44 -1.44
CA PHE A 305 -9.92 27.06 -0.44
C PHE A 305 -8.86 26.05 0.07
N PRO A 306 -7.60 26.46 0.30
CA PRO A 306 -6.54 25.55 0.77
C PRO A 306 -6.85 24.87 2.11
N SER A 307 -7.69 25.50 2.94
CA SER A 307 -8.09 24.97 4.24
C SER A 307 -9.33 24.07 4.20
N THR A 308 -9.87 23.77 3.02
CA THR A 308 -11.03 22.87 2.87
C THR A 308 -10.64 21.45 3.28
N THR A 309 -11.41 20.88 4.21
CA THR A 309 -11.24 19.51 4.71
C THR A 309 -12.31 18.58 4.16
N GLY A 310 -11.99 17.28 4.05
CA GLY A 310 -12.96 16.23 3.75
C GLY A 310 -13.06 15.85 2.27
N THR A 311 -12.50 16.65 1.36
CA THR A 311 -12.43 16.34 -0.08
C THR A 311 -11.03 16.58 -0.64
N LEU A 312 -10.62 15.76 -1.62
CA LEU A 312 -9.35 15.90 -2.31
C LEU A 312 -9.55 16.53 -3.69
N ASP A 313 -9.80 17.83 -3.70
CA ASP A 313 -10.04 18.59 -4.94
C ASP A 313 -8.80 19.34 -5.44
N ARG A 314 -7.82 19.57 -4.54
CA ARG A 314 -6.53 20.18 -4.82
C ARG A 314 -5.43 19.60 -3.94
N LEU A 315 -4.21 19.58 -4.45
CA LEU A 315 -3.01 19.40 -3.64
C LEU A 315 -2.42 20.76 -3.30
N ASP A 316 -2.11 21.00 -2.04
CA ASP A 316 -1.38 22.18 -1.59
C ASP A 316 -0.05 21.80 -0.96
N PHE A 317 1.01 22.44 -1.46
CA PHE A 317 2.35 22.37 -0.91
C PHE A 317 2.61 23.61 -0.09
N ASP A 318 3.25 23.40 1.07
CA ASP A 318 3.57 24.44 2.05
C ASP A 318 4.92 25.09 1.69
N PRO A 319 4.95 26.35 1.22
CA PRO A 319 6.20 27.01 0.86
C PRO A 319 7.22 27.12 2.00
N MET A 320 6.80 27.02 3.26
CA MET A 320 7.73 27.02 4.39
C MET A 320 8.61 25.77 4.44
N ARG A 321 8.20 24.68 3.78
CA ARG A 321 8.98 23.43 3.69
C ARG A 321 10.11 23.49 2.65
N PHE A 322 10.06 24.47 1.74
CA PHE A 322 11.06 24.71 0.69
C PHE A 322 11.34 26.21 0.51
N ARG A 323 11.51 26.90 1.65
CA ARG A 323 11.55 28.37 1.71
C ARG A 323 12.59 29.01 0.78
N ARG A 324 13.80 28.45 0.69
CA ARG A 324 14.87 29.02 -0.17
C ARG A 324 14.46 29.03 -1.65
N GLN A 325 13.88 27.93 -2.11
CA GLN A 325 13.40 27.77 -3.48
C GLN A 325 12.20 28.69 -3.75
N TRP A 326 11.32 28.83 -2.75
CA TRP A 326 10.18 29.74 -2.80
C TRP A 326 10.61 31.22 -2.90
N ASP A 327 11.52 31.67 -2.04
CA ASP A 327 12.01 33.04 -2.04
C ASP A 327 12.70 33.39 -3.37
N PHE A 328 13.51 32.47 -3.92
CA PHE A 328 14.08 32.63 -5.26
C PHE A 328 12.98 32.72 -6.33
N PHE A 329 12.00 31.83 -6.30
CA PHE A 329 10.87 31.86 -7.23
C PHE A 329 10.07 33.17 -7.17
N LEU A 330 9.86 33.73 -5.98
CA LEU A 330 9.19 35.02 -5.81
C LEU A 330 10.01 36.21 -6.34
N SER A 331 11.34 36.09 -6.33
CA SER A 331 12.23 37.13 -6.87
C SER A 331 12.27 37.16 -8.42
N THR A 332 11.74 36.12 -9.08
CA THR A 332 11.74 35.99 -10.55
C THR A 332 10.33 35.89 -11.13
N TYR A 333 10.10 36.62 -12.21
CA TYR A 333 8.88 36.49 -13.02
C TYR A 333 9.10 35.68 -14.30
N SER A 334 10.27 35.05 -14.45
CA SER A 334 10.64 34.24 -15.61
C SER A 334 9.79 32.98 -15.73
N THR A 335 9.33 32.69 -16.94
CA THR A 335 8.64 31.44 -17.29
C THR A 335 9.58 30.23 -17.15
N VAL A 336 10.85 30.38 -17.51
CA VAL A 336 11.87 29.31 -17.38
C VAL A 336 12.09 28.96 -15.92
N ASP A 337 12.24 29.97 -15.05
CA ASP A 337 12.42 29.73 -13.62
C ASP A 337 11.16 29.14 -12.98
N PHE A 338 9.96 29.49 -13.47
CA PHE A 338 8.73 28.86 -13.02
C PHE A 338 8.70 27.36 -13.35
N LYS A 339 9.04 26.99 -14.59
CA LYS A 339 9.16 25.58 -14.99
C LYS A 339 10.18 24.85 -14.13
N ARG A 340 11.37 25.43 -13.94
CA ARG A 340 12.44 24.84 -13.11
C ARG A 340 12.01 24.66 -11.65
N PHE A 341 11.36 25.67 -11.08
CA PHE A 341 10.84 25.62 -9.70
C PHE A 341 9.83 24.47 -9.53
N MET A 342 8.83 24.41 -10.41
CA MET A 342 7.80 23.36 -10.36
C MET A 342 8.36 21.97 -10.67
N ALA A 343 9.31 21.86 -11.61
CA ALA A 343 9.98 20.60 -11.90
C ALA A 343 10.77 20.10 -10.67
N GLY A 344 11.52 20.99 -10.00
CA GLY A 344 12.22 20.64 -8.77
C GLY A 344 11.29 20.23 -7.64
N LEU A 345 10.14 20.91 -7.48
CA LEU A 345 9.10 20.54 -6.51
C LEU A 345 8.59 19.11 -6.77
N LEU A 346 8.20 18.82 -8.01
CA LEU A 346 7.71 17.51 -8.42
C LEU A 346 8.76 16.41 -8.20
N THR A 347 10.02 16.66 -8.54
CA THR A 347 11.11 15.68 -8.34
C THR A 347 11.35 15.34 -6.89
N ARG A 348 11.32 16.32 -5.98
CA ARG A 348 11.44 16.05 -4.52
C ARG A 348 10.25 15.29 -3.95
N ASN A 349 9.12 15.28 -4.64
CA ASN A 349 7.91 14.54 -4.27
C ASN A 349 7.73 13.25 -5.11
N GLY A 350 8.82 12.73 -5.70
CA GLY A 350 8.86 11.40 -6.31
C GLY A 350 8.48 11.34 -7.79
N TYR A 351 8.30 12.47 -8.47
CA TYR A 351 7.97 12.51 -9.90
C TYR A 351 9.21 12.69 -10.78
N THR A 352 9.26 11.99 -11.90
CA THR A 352 10.26 12.19 -12.95
C THR A 352 9.72 13.17 -13.98
N VAL A 353 10.31 14.36 -14.05
CA VAL A 353 9.92 15.42 -14.97
C VAL A 353 10.76 15.34 -16.24
N MET A 354 10.12 15.38 -17.41
CA MET A 354 10.83 15.49 -18.68
C MET A 354 11.47 16.86 -18.79
N GLU A 355 12.66 16.96 -19.40
CA GLU A 355 13.44 18.20 -19.42
C GLU A 355 12.60 19.38 -19.93
N PRO A 356 12.38 20.42 -19.12
CA PRO A 356 11.55 21.54 -19.52
C PRO A 356 12.24 22.34 -20.64
N ASN A 357 11.51 22.64 -21.71
CA ASN A 357 12.04 23.52 -22.76
C ASN A 357 12.17 24.98 -22.29
N ASN A 358 12.99 25.75 -23.00
CA ASN A 358 13.24 27.17 -22.73
C ASN A 358 12.22 28.12 -23.37
N PHE A 359 11.14 27.62 -23.98
CA PHE A 359 10.12 28.47 -24.60
C PHE A 359 9.25 29.16 -23.54
N ASN A 360 9.02 30.45 -23.72
CA ASN A 360 8.29 31.29 -22.76
C ASN A 360 6.79 31.42 -23.06
N SER A 361 6.34 31.00 -24.25
CA SER A 361 4.99 31.22 -24.75
C SER A 361 3.91 30.46 -23.97
N PHE A 362 4.27 29.32 -23.38
CA PHE A 362 3.36 28.52 -22.56
C PHE A 362 4.11 27.73 -21.49
N PRO A 363 3.99 28.08 -20.19
CA PRO A 363 4.60 27.30 -19.14
C PRO A 363 3.84 25.98 -18.95
N ALA A 364 4.43 24.88 -19.40
CA ALA A 364 3.95 23.54 -19.13
C ALA A 364 5.08 22.58 -18.75
N LEU A 365 4.72 21.53 -18.03
CA LEU A 365 5.57 20.42 -17.64
C LEU A 365 4.90 19.10 -18.00
N VAL A 366 5.71 18.13 -18.40
CA VAL A 366 5.30 16.75 -18.63
C VAL A 366 6.11 15.87 -17.69
N PHE A 367 5.44 15.00 -16.96
CA PHE A 367 6.08 14.18 -15.95
C PHE A 367 5.32 12.88 -15.70
N ARG A 368 6.00 11.95 -15.03
CA ARG A 368 5.47 10.63 -14.67
C ARG A 368 5.91 10.27 -13.26
N ARG A 369 5.31 9.24 -12.70
CA ARG A 369 5.78 8.62 -11.47
C ARG A 369 6.11 7.16 -11.71
N THR A 370 7.14 6.66 -11.03
CA THR A 370 7.45 5.23 -11.03
C THR A 370 6.29 4.44 -10.43
N GLY A 371 5.98 3.30 -11.01
CA GLY A 371 4.93 2.39 -10.52
C GLY A 371 3.65 2.38 -11.35
N HIS A 372 3.48 3.30 -12.30
CA HIS A 372 2.37 3.27 -13.26
C HIS A 372 2.73 3.97 -14.59
N ASP A 373 1.87 3.78 -15.59
CA ASP A 373 2.05 4.27 -16.96
C ASP A 373 1.34 5.59 -17.26
N TYR A 374 0.59 6.17 -16.31
CA TYR A 374 -0.01 7.49 -16.48
C TYR A 374 1.05 8.58 -16.69
N LEU A 375 0.77 9.45 -17.65
CA LEU A 375 1.55 10.65 -17.95
C LEU A 375 0.77 11.90 -17.53
N PHE A 376 1.42 12.79 -16.81
CA PHE A 376 0.82 14.04 -16.37
C PHE A 376 1.27 15.19 -17.27
N PHE A 377 0.32 15.97 -17.76
CA PHE A 377 0.57 17.25 -18.41
C PHE A 377 0.04 18.37 -17.51
N MET A 378 0.91 19.28 -17.08
CA MET A 378 0.53 20.38 -16.21
C MET A 378 0.92 21.72 -16.82
N SER A 379 -0.05 22.61 -17.04
CA SER A 379 0.29 24.03 -17.25
C SER A 379 0.40 24.78 -15.94
N LEU A 380 1.30 25.76 -15.93
CA LEU A 380 1.64 26.51 -14.74
C LEU A 380 0.98 27.88 -14.74
N HIS A 381 0.49 28.29 -13.57
CA HIS A 381 -0.28 29.52 -13.40
C HIS A 381 0.09 30.23 -12.11
N ARG A 382 0.03 31.56 -12.14
CA ARG A 382 0.13 32.39 -10.93
C ARG A 382 -1.21 33.06 -10.71
N THR A 383 -1.77 32.95 -9.52
CA THR A 383 -3.01 33.64 -9.16
C THR A 383 -2.91 34.34 -7.81
N ARG A 384 -3.65 35.44 -7.67
CA ARG A 384 -3.82 36.19 -6.42
C ARG A 384 -5.27 36.24 -5.96
N ILE A 385 -6.12 35.43 -6.58
CA ILE A 385 -7.55 35.32 -6.33
C ILE A 385 -7.93 33.83 -6.22
N PRO A 386 -9.07 33.47 -5.63
CA PRO A 386 -9.53 32.08 -5.52
C PRO A 386 -10.05 31.51 -6.84
N LYS A 387 -9.44 31.90 -7.96
CA LYS A 387 -9.86 31.57 -9.31
C LYS A 387 -8.67 31.49 -10.24
N LEU A 388 -8.74 30.60 -11.21
CA LEU A 388 -7.79 30.49 -12.30
C LEU A 388 -8.42 31.00 -13.60
N SER A 389 -7.94 32.13 -14.11
CA SER A 389 -8.36 32.66 -15.41
C SER A 389 -7.68 31.89 -16.54
N LEU A 390 -8.48 31.42 -17.50
CA LEU A 390 -8.05 30.64 -18.67
C LEU A 390 -8.41 31.39 -19.98
N PRO A 391 -7.72 32.50 -20.30
CA PRO A 391 -8.02 33.28 -21.49
C PRO A 391 -7.88 32.45 -22.77
N THR A 392 -8.80 32.63 -23.73
CA THR A 392 -8.74 31.94 -25.03
C THR A 392 -7.46 32.22 -25.81
N HIS A 393 -6.85 33.41 -25.70
CA HIS A 393 -5.57 33.70 -26.35
C HIS A 393 -4.36 32.98 -25.72
N THR A 394 -4.55 32.24 -24.63
CA THR A 394 -3.53 31.34 -24.05
C THR A 394 -3.90 29.87 -24.21
N ASN A 395 -5.02 29.58 -24.87
CA ASN A 395 -5.43 28.21 -25.11
C ASN A 395 -4.75 27.69 -26.40
N PRO A 396 -3.90 26.66 -26.29
CA PRO A 396 -3.14 26.15 -27.43
C PRO A 396 -4.03 25.71 -28.59
N ASN A 397 -5.22 25.19 -28.30
CA ASN A 397 -6.19 24.75 -29.32
C ASN A 397 -6.74 25.91 -30.16
N THR A 398 -6.81 27.13 -29.59
CA THR A 398 -7.31 28.32 -30.28
C THR A 398 -6.21 29.20 -30.84
N THR A 399 -4.99 29.11 -30.30
CA THR A 399 -3.83 29.88 -30.78
C THR A 399 -3.01 29.16 -31.86
N GLY A 400 -3.36 27.91 -32.20
CA GLY A 400 -2.59 27.10 -33.15
C GLY A 400 -1.18 26.78 -32.65
N MET A 401 -0.96 26.80 -31.33
CA MET A 401 0.36 26.58 -30.75
C MET A 401 0.66 25.09 -30.71
N ASN A 402 1.61 24.65 -31.53
CA ASN A 402 1.95 23.23 -31.61
C ASN A 402 2.55 22.71 -30.29
N LEU A 403 2.30 21.45 -29.98
CA LEU A 403 2.66 20.84 -28.70
C LEU A 403 4.18 20.86 -28.44
N GLU A 404 4.98 20.70 -29.48
CA GLU A 404 6.45 20.80 -29.46
C GLU A 404 6.92 22.15 -28.92
N THR A 405 6.24 23.24 -29.27
CA THR A 405 6.59 24.57 -28.78
C THR A 405 6.24 24.75 -27.30
N GLN A 406 5.27 23.98 -26.79
CA GLN A 406 4.85 24.05 -25.38
C GLN A 406 5.78 23.25 -24.48
N VAL A 407 6.11 22.01 -24.87
CA VAL A 407 6.81 21.05 -23.99
C VAL A 407 8.10 20.44 -24.57
N GLY A 408 8.41 20.70 -25.84
CA GLY A 408 9.57 20.14 -26.55
C GLY A 408 9.23 18.82 -27.25
N ASP A 409 10.07 18.41 -28.20
CA ASP A 409 9.76 17.30 -29.11
C ASP A 409 9.55 15.96 -28.38
N ALA A 410 10.47 15.60 -27.49
CA ALA A 410 10.39 14.34 -26.75
C ALA A 410 9.15 14.28 -25.84
N ALA A 411 8.83 15.37 -25.15
CA ALA A 411 7.65 15.45 -24.30
C ALA A 411 6.36 15.48 -25.12
N ALA A 412 6.36 16.16 -26.27
CA ALA A 412 5.22 16.19 -27.17
C ALA A 412 4.88 14.80 -27.69
N GLN A 413 5.88 14.02 -28.08
CA GLN A 413 5.68 12.63 -28.50
C GLN A 413 5.08 11.78 -27.35
N ALA A 414 5.67 11.85 -26.16
CA ALA A 414 5.15 11.10 -25.00
C ALA A 414 3.70 11.45 -24.67
N VAL A 415 3.32 12.73 -24.76
CA VAL A 415 1.95 13.19 -24.55
C VAL A 415 1.00 12.62 -25.59
N ARG A 416 1.39 12.58 -26.88
CA ARG A 416 0.57 11.96 -27.94
C ARG A 416 0.37 10.47 -27.69
N ASP A 417 1.43 9.75 -27.35
CA ASP A 417 1.38 8.32 -27.09
C ASP A 417 0.49 8.01 -25.89
N ALA A 418 0.63 8.75 -24.79
CA ALA A 418 -0.20 8.60 -23.60
C ALA A 418 -1.65 9.01 -23.85
N HIS A 419 -1.90 10.03 -24.66
CA HIS A 419 -3.25 10.42 -25.07
C HIS A 419 -3.93 9.32 -25.89
N ALA A 420 -3.23 8.76 -26.90
CA ALA A 420 -3.73 7.65 -27.70
C ALA A 420 -4.03 6.39 -26.86
N ALA A 421 -3.27 6.19 -25.78
CA ALA A 421 -3.48 5.08 -24.84
C ALA A 421 -4.51 5.36 -23.72
N ASN A 422 -5.16 6.53 -23.69
CA ASN A 422 -6.04 6.99 -22.59
C ASN A 422 -5.35 7.00 -21.21
N LYS A 423 -4.06 7.35 -21.19
CA LYS A 423 -3.20 7.40 -19.99
C LYS A 423 -2.72 8.81 -19.65
N ILE A 424 -3.23 9.83 -20.32
CA ILE A 424 -2.89 11.23 -20.01
C ILE A 424 -3.81 11.80 -18.92
N ILE A 425 -3.20 12.56 -18.00
CA ILE A 425 -3.89 13.28 -16.94
C ILE A 425 -3.59 14.77 -17.09
N TRP A 426 -4.64 15.57 -17.23
CA TRP A 426 -4.54 17.02 -17.40
C TRP A 426 -4.59 17.73 -16.05
N LEU A 427 -3.59 18.57 -15.81
CA LEU A 427 -3.42 19.30 -14.56
C LEU A 427 -3.23 20.79 -14.80
N LYS A 428 -3.58 21.56 -13.76
CA LYS A 428 -3.15 22.96 -13.59
C LYS A 428 -2.40 23.03 -12.27
N GLY A 429 -1.28 23.73 -12.25
CA GLY A 429 -0.59 23.96 -10.99
C GLY A 429 0.11 25.30 -10.96
N GLY A 430 0.71 25.63 -9.82
CA GLY A 430 1.48 26.86 -9.67
C GLY A 430 1.22 27.55 -8.35
N SER A 431 1.44 28.86 -8.28
CA SER A 431 1.37 29.61 -7.03
C SER A 431 0.04 30.30 -6.83
N GLN A 432 -0.50 30.22 -5.61
CA GLN A 432 -1.60 31.04 -5.14
C GLN A 432 -1.17 31.88 -3.93
N ILE A 433 -1.20 33.21 -4.09
CA ILE A 433 -0.81 34.20 -3.08
C ILE A 433 -2.05 35.04 -2.76
N LEU A 434 -2.75 34.71 -1.68
CA LEU A 434 -3.99 35.38 -1.29
C LEU A 434 -3.74 36.39 -0.17
N PRO A 435 -4.27 37.63 -0.26
CA PRO A 435 -4.17 38.58 0.84
C PRO A 435 -4.78 38.03 2.14
N GLY A 436 -3.99 38.02 3.21
CA GLY A 436 -4.44 37.56 4.53
C GLY A 436 -4.46 36.05 4.75
N TYR A 437 -3.96 35.25 3.81
CA TYR A 437 -3.83 33.80 3.93
C TYR A 437 -2.39 33.35 3.69
N ALA A 438 -2.06 32.13 4.09
CA ALA A 438 -0.77 31.54 3.78
C ALA A 438 -0.64 31.29 2.26
N ASP A 439 0.54 31.58 1.73
CA ASP A 439 0.89 31.24 0.35
C ASP A 439 0.87 29.74 0.14
N THR A 440 0.45 29.30 -1.03
CA THR A 440 0.43 27.88 -1.40
C THR A 440 0.97 27.69 -2.81
N VAL A 441 1.62 26.55 -3.03
CA VAL A 441 1.78 26.01 -4.38
C VAL A 441 0.74 24.92 -4.55
N PHE A 442 -0.10 25.02 -5.57
CA PHE A 442 -1.23 24.13 -5.76
C PHE A 442 -1.09 23.27 -7.01
N ILE A 443 -1.77 22.12 -7.02
CA ILE A 443 -2.05 21.31 -8.21
C ILE A 443 -3.51 20.88 -8.17
N ILE A 444 -4.23 21.05 -9.28
CA ILE A 444 -5.60 20.60 -9.49
C ILE A 444 -5.68 19.79 -10.78
N ARG A 445 -6.72 18.95 -10.87
CA ARG A 445 -7.10 18.24 -12.09
C ARG A 445 -8.30 18.93 -12.73
N ASP A 446 -8.30 19.02 -14.06
CA ASP A 446 -9.40 19.63 -14.81
C ASP A 446 -9.84 18.79 -16.00
N ASP A 447 -11.04 19.09 -16.51
CA ASP A 447 -11.70 18.42 -17.63
C ASP A 447 -11.25 18.94 -19.00
N ASN A 448 -10.45 20.01 -19.01
CA ASN A 448 -10.05 20.71 -20.21
C ASN A 448 -8.84 20.02 -20.87
N ALA A 449 -9.13 18.95 -21.60
CA ALA A 449 -8.17 18.26 -22.45
C ALA A 449 -7.58 19.22 -23.52
N ARG A 450 -6.28 19.05 -23.82
CA ARG A 450 -5.51 20.01 -24.64
C ARG A 450 -4.88 19.40 -25.88
N LEU A 451 -5.43 18.27 -26.32
CA LEU A 451 -5.06 17.60 -27.56
C LEU A 451 -6.30 17.38 -28.41
#